data_AF-A0A960RLA9-F1
#
_entry.id   AF-A0A960RLA9-F1
#
_cell.length_a   1.000
_cell.length_b   1.000
_cell.length_c   1.000
_cell.angle_alpha   90.00
_cell.angle_beta   90.00
_cell.angle_gamma   90.00
#
_symmetry.space_group_name_H-M   'P 1'
#
loop_
_entity.id
_entity.type
_entity.pdbx_description
1 polymer ?
#
loop_
_entity_poly.entity_id
_entity_poly.type
_entity_poly.pdbx_seq_one_letter_code
_entity_poly.pdbx_strand_id
1 'polypeptide(L)'
;MKYVKVEPFEKHIEEALPDHPSPLYFILIDDPFERYYLAKRVAKKLNLPLKDSFENSLFSEKGVVICDEVEEEDLPLNPDLIAIVTGKKAPPFFKKREKEGVTLDLTGEKPWDRKGRLQRWLQQHAREEGKNLSIDGAAYLAEFSHADFARLYQELEKTIIYAGDEKTITLKMIQTICKLDHEQNGWQLSEAVVWGGKAHLGETDLYTLIGQLRYQLQLGLQIASGKEPSKSSPKKIDKVRKADLQATYYVEGLKELFNLEMKMRSNISNQKLLFDHFRAKLAARRHALSSP
;
A
#
# COMPACT_ATOMS: atom_id res chain seq x y z
N MET A 1 -25.14 14.13 -3.37
CA MET A 1 -24.24 15.05 -2.60
C MET A 1 -22.83 14.49 -2.60
N LYS A 2 -21.77 15.29 -2.77
CA LYS A 2 -20.38 14.80 -2.90
C LYS A 2 -19.45 15.36 -1.83
N TYR A 3 -18.67 14.48 -1.22
CA TYR A 3 -17.67 14.74 -0.21
C TYR A 3 -16.30 14.29 -0.69
N VAL A 4 -15.27 15.08 -0.37
CA VAL A 4 -13.86 14.80 -0.68
C VAL A 4 -13.01 14.61 0.58
N LYS A 5 -13.68 14.52 1.74
CA LYS A 5 -13.09 14.33 3.06
C LYS A 5 -13.99 13.41 3.88
N VAL A 6 -13.39 12.57 4.72
CA VAL A 6 -14.12 11.57 5.53
C VAL A 6 -14.93 12.23 6.64
N GLU A 7 -14.41 13.28 7.29
CA GLU A 7 -15.04 13.84 8.49
C GLU A 7 -16.38 14.54 8.18
N PRO A 8 -16.49 15.39 7.14
CA PRO A 8 -17.79 15.96 6.77
C PRO A 8 -18.78 14.90 6.25
N PHE A 9 -18.28 13.83 5.63
CA PHE A 9 -19.11 12.70 5.19
C PHE A 9 -19.67 11.92 6.38
N GLU A 10 -18.82 11.59 7.36
CA GLU A 10 -19.25 10.90 8.58
C GLU A 10 -20.22 11.73 9.42
N LYS A 11 -19.97 13.04 9.53
CA LYS A 11 -20.88 13.98 10.18
C LYS A 11 -22.24 14.03 9.48
N HIS A 12 -22.26 14.06 8.15
CA HIS A 12 -23.51 14.01 7.40
C HIS A 12 -24.27 12.71 7.64
N ILE A 13 -23.57 11.58 7.69
CA ILE A 13 -24.19 10.31 8.04
C ILE A 13 -24.80 10.39 9.44
N GLU A 14 -24.06 10.88 10.44
CA GLU A 14 -24.59 11.01 11.80
C GLU A 14 -25.82 11.93 11.90
N GLU A 15 -25.85 13.02 11.13
CA GLU A 15 -26.95 13.99 11.14
C GLU A 15 -28.16 13.55 10.29
N ALA A 16 -27.96 12.87 9.17
CA ALA A 16 -29.03 12.51 8.23
C ALA A 16 -29.69 11.16 8.52
N LEU A 17 -28.95 10.22 9.13
CA LEU A 17 -29.41 8.85 9.37
C LEU A 17 -30.68 8.72 10.23
N PRO A 18 -30.91 9.52 11.29
CA PRO A 18 -32.08 9.32 12.15
C PRO A 18 -33.41 9.47 11.42
N ASP A 19 -33.48 10.36 10.43
CA ASP A 19 -34.74 10.75 9.79
C ASP A 19 -34.82 10.25 8.33
N HIS A 20 -33.74 10.40 7.56
CA HIS A 20 -33.78 10.26 6.10
C HIS A 20 -32.45 9.70 5.53
N PRO A 21 -32.17 8.40 5.69
CA PRO A 21 -31.00 7.79 5.06
C PRO A 21 -31.13 7.86 3.53
N SER A 22 -30.02 8.12 2.84
CA SER A 22 -29.99 8.08 1.37
C SER A 22 -30.15 6.62 0.91
N PRO A 23 -30.88 6.36 -0.19
CA PRO A 23 -30.98 5.00 -0.74
C PRO A 23 -29.66 4.49 -1.33
N LEU A 24 -28.70 5.40 -1.58
CA LEU A 24 -27.47 5.08 -2.31
C LEU A 24 -26.27 5.85 -1.75
N TYR A 25 -25.23 5.12 -1.37
CA TYR A 25 -23.95 5.66 -0.95
C TYR A 25 -22.86 5.20 -1.92
N PHE A 26 -22.00 6.11 -2.34
CA PHE A 26 -20.80 5.81 -3.15
C PHE A 26 -19.55 6.04 -2.32
N ILE A 27 -18.65 5.06 -2.26
CA ILE A 27 -17.35 5.17 -1.58
C ILE A 27 -16.25 4.86 -2.59
N LEU A 28 -15.59 5.91 -3.08
CA LEU A 28 -14.56 5.83 -4.12
C LEU A 28 -13.17 6.02 -3.51
N ILE A 29 -12.43 4.92 -3.39
CA ILE A 29 -11.11 4.86 -2.72
C ILE A 29 -10.25 3.80 -3.42
N ASP A 30 -8.98 4.15 -3.67
CA ASP A 30 -8.03 3.27 -4.37
C ASP A 30 -7.69 1.99 -3.59
N ASP A 31 -7.50 2.13 -2.26
CA ASP A 31 -7.19 1.02 -1.37
C ASP A 31 -8.46 0.18 -1.09
N PRO A 32 -8.48 -1.11 -1.48
CA PRO A 32 -9.68 -1.94 -1.37
C PRO A 32 -10.05 -2.27 0.08
N PHE A 33 -9.07 -2.36 0.98
CA PHE A 33 -9.32 -2.67 2.38
C PHE A 33 -9.90 -1.45 3.09
N GLU A 34 -9.31 -0.26 2.90
CA GLU A 34 -9.81 1.01 3.41
C GLU A 34 -11.26 1.27 2.94
N ARG A 35 -11.51 0.97 1.67
CA ARG A 35 -12.83 1.08 1.05
C ARG A 35 -13.86 0.18 1.73
N TYR A 36 -13.54 -1.10 1.88
CA TYR A 36 -14.42 -2.07 2.54
C TYR A 36 -14.63 -1.72 4.03
N TYR A 37 -13.57 -1.28 4.71
CA TYR A 37 -13.63 -0.82 6.09
C TYR A 37 -14.63 0.33 6.26
N LEU A 38 -14.53 1.35 5.41
CA LEU A 38 -15.45 2.49 5.44
C LEU A 38 -16.89 2.08 5.07
N ALA A 39 -17.07 1.21 4.08
CA ALA A 39 -18.39 0.68 3.73
C ALA A 39 -19.07 -0.04 4.90
N LYS A 40 -18.33 -0.89 5.61
CA LYS A 40 -18.82 -1.53 6.85
C LYS A 40 -19.13 -0.52 7.94
N ARG A 41 -18.32 0.53 8.08
CA ARG A 41 -18.57 1.60 9.06
C ARG A 41 -19.88 2.34 8.75
N VAL A 42 -20.13 2.66 7.48
CA VAL A 42 -21.40 3.27 7.03
C VAL A 42 -22.57 2.32 7.30
N ALA A 43 -22.46 1.04 6.93
CA ALA A 43 -23.48 0.02 7.21
C ALA A 43 -23.79 -0.12 8.70
N LYS A 44 -22.76 -0.12 9.57
CA LYS A 44 -22.92 -0.16 11.03
C LYS A 44 -23.66 1.07 11.55
N LYS A 45 -23.36 2.27 11.04
CA LYS A 45 -24.05 3.51 11.43
C LYS A 45 -25.52 3.49 11.00
N LEU A 46 -25.84 2.92 9.83
CA LEU A 46 -27.21 2.73 9.35
C LEU A 46 -28.06 1.85 10.28
N ASN A 47 -27.44 1.02 11.12
CA ASN A 47 -28.12 0.11 12.05
C ASN A 47 -29.18 -0.79 11.39
N LEU A 48 -28.86 -1.26 10.18
CA LEU A 48 -29.69 -2.17 9.38
C LEU A 48 -28.93 -3.47 9.13
N PRO A 49 -29.63 -4.61 8.97
CA PRO A 49 -29.00 -5.89 8.65
C PRO A 49 -28.28 -5.81 7.29
N LEU A 50 -27.07 -6.36 7.24
CA LEU A 50 -26.36 -6.60 5.99
C LEU A 50 -27.03 -7.76 5.25
N LYS A 51 -27.26 -7.57 3.95
CA LYS A 51 -27.81 -8.57 3.04
C LYS A 51 -26.78 -8.90 1.97
N ASP A 52 -26.73 -10.17 1.57
CA ASP A 52 -25.78 -10.67 0.58
C ASP A 52 -26.22 -10.42 -0.87
N SER A 53 -27.50 -10.11 -1.09
CA SER A 53 -28.07 -9.94 -2.44
C SER A 53 -29.19 -8.89 -2.48
N PHE A 54 -29.54 -8.48 -3.69
CA PHE A 54 -30.69 -7.62 -3.99
C PHE A 54 -32.04 -8.37 -4.01
N GLU A 55 -32.09 -9.61 -3.53
CA GLU A 55 -33.31 -10.40 -3.61
C GLU A 55 -34.45 -9.77 -2.82
N ASN A 56 -35.58 -9.59 -3.50
CA ASN A 56 -36.79 -9.02 -2.93
C ASN A 56 -37.55 -10.12 -2.22
N SER A 57 -37.64 -10.05 -0.88
CA SER A 57 -38.75 -10.67 -0.19
C SER A 57 -39.78 -9.59 0.10
N LEU A 58 -41.04 -9.85 -0.27
CA LEU A 58 -42.18 -8.97 0.01
C LEU A 58 -42.37 -8.68 1.50
N PHE A 59 -41.69 -9.44 2.37
CA PHE A 59 -41.71 -9.30 3.82
C PHE A 59 -40.30 -9.03 4.39
N SER A 60 -39.31 -8.69 3.56
CA SER A 60 -37.99 -8.41 4.11
C SER A 60 -37.94 -7.07 4.81
N GLU A 61 -37.35 -7.06 6.00
CA GLU A 61 -36.96 -5.85 6.70
C GLU A 61 -35.99 -5.02 5.84
N LYS A 62 -35.94 -3.72 6.09
CA LYS A 62 -34.97 -2.84 5.44
C LYS A 62 -33.56 -3.38 5.66
N GLY A 63 -32.71 -3.37 4.63
CA GLY A 63 -31.35 -3.89 4.72
C GLY A 63 -30.33 -3.06 3.97
N VAL A 64 -29.06 -3.39 4.17
CA VAL A 64 -27.92 -2.76 3.50
C VAL A 64 -27.22 -3.79 2.63
N VAL A 65 -26.94 -3.44 1.37
CA VAL A 65 -26.13 -4.25 0.46
C VAL A 65 -24.86 -3.48 0.12
N ILE A 66 -23.71 -4.13 0.26
CA ILE A 66 -22.41 -3.57 -0.15
C ILE A 66 -22.02 -4.20 -1.47
N CYS A 67 -21.78 -3.36 -2.49
CA CYS A 67 -21.40 -3.81 -3.84
C CYS A 67 -20.05 -3.22 -4.20
N ASP A 68 -19.03 -4.07 -4.41
CA ASP A 68 -17.69 -3.61 -4.78
C ASP A 68 -17.43 -3.74 -6.28
N GLU A 69 -16.84 -2.69 -6.86
CA GLU A 69 -16.41 -2.60 -8.25
C GLU A 69 -17.49 -2.98 -9.27
N VAL A 70 -18.71 -2.48 -9.06
CA VAL A 70 -19.89 -2.69 -9.93
C VAL A 70 -19.62 -2.22 -11.36
N GLU A 71 -19.78 -3.13 -12.32
CA GLU A 71 -19.52 -2.89 -13.75
C GLU A 71 -20.81 -2.71 -14.57
N GLU A 72 -21.96 -2.98 -13.97
CA GLU A 72 -23.27 -2.88 -14.59
C GLU A 72 -23.63 -1.44 -14.97
N GLU A 73 -24.48 -1.29 -15.99
CA GLU A 73 -24.95 0.01 -16.50
C GLU A 73 -26.04 0.67 -15.64
N ASP A 74 -26.63 -0.07 -14.70
CA ASP A 74 -27.56 0.44 -13.69
C ASP A 74 -27.60 -0.51 -12.50
N LEU A 75 -28.06 -0.01 -11.36
CA LEU A 75 -28.29 -0.79 -10.15
C LEU A 75 -29.79 -0.79 -9.84
N PRO A 76 -30.45 -1.96 -9.69
CA PRO A 76 -31.84 -2.00 -9.29
C PRO A 76 -31.99 -1.52 -7.85
N LEU A 77 -32.53 -0.31 -7.68
CA LEU A 77 -32.83 0.23 -6.34
C LEU A 77 -34.15 -0.36 -5.84
N ASN A 78 -34.10 -1.03 -4.70
CA ASN A 78 -35.27 -1.46 -3.95
C ASN A 78 -35.51 -0.44 -2.81
N PRO A 79 -36.73 0.09 -2.61
CA PRO A 79 -37.06 0.98 -1.48
C PRO A 79 -36.72 0.43 -0.09
N ASP A 80 -36.64 -0.90 0.05
CA ASP A 80 -36.27 -1.60 1.28
C ASP A 80 -34.77 -1.90 1.38
N LEU A 81 -33.97 -1.49 0.40
CA LEU A 81 -32.53 -1.66 0.41
C LEU A 81 -31.81 -0.32 0.31
N ILE A 82 -30.75 -0.20 1.10
CA ILE A 82 -29.76 0.86 0.96
C ILE A 82 -28.52 0.24 0.34
N ALA A 83 -28.12 0.76 -0.82
CA ALA A 83 -26.94 0.28 -1.53
C ALA A 83 -25.72 1.12 -1.14
N ILE A 84 -24.63 0.46 -0.76
CA ILE A 84 -23.31 1.05 -0.60
C ILE A 84 -22.44 0.53 -1.74
N VAL A 85 -22.24 1.36 -2.76
CA VAL A 85 -21.43 1.02 -3.93
C VAL A 85 -20.01 1.53 -3.72
N THR A 86 -19.05 0.63 -3.88
CA THR A 86 -17.65 0.92 -3.64
C THR A 86 -16.81 0.68 -4.90
N GLY A 87 -15.77 1.47 -5.13
CA GLY A 87 -14.79 1.16 -6.18
C GLY A 87 -13.59 2.09 -6.19
N LYS A 88 -12.60 1.81 -7.05
CA LYS A 88 -11.47 2.72 -7.32
C LYS A 88 -11.84 3.87 -8.26
N LYS A 89 -12.96 3.70 -8.97
CA LYS A 89 -13.51 4.67 -9.91
C LYS A 89 -15.03 4.66 -9.77
N ALA A 90 -15.66 5.75 -10.20
CA ALA A 90 -17.10 5.81 -10.28
C ALA A 90 -17.64 4.72 -11.23
N PRO A 91 -18.70 3.97 -10.87
CA PRO A 91 -19.33 2.99 -11.75
C PRO A 91 -20.01 3.66 -12.96
N PRO A 92 -20.36 2.91 -14.02
CA PRO A 92 -20.95 3.47 -15.24
C PRO A 92 -22.20 4.33 -15.00
N PHE A 93 -23.09 3.87 -14.10
CA PHE A 93 -24.33 4.58 -13.76
C PHE A 93 -24.15 5.76 -12.81
N PHE A 94 -22.94 6.05 -12.32
CA PHE A 94 -22.71 7.08 -11.29
C PHE A 94 -23.33 8.43 -11.67
N LYS A 95 -23.11 8.90 -12.92
CA LYS A 95 -23.63 10.19 -13.39
C LYS A 95 -25.16 10.25 -13.41
N LYS A 96 -25.83 9.12 -13.69
CA LYS A 96 -27.29 9.01 -13.71
C LYS A 96 -27.87 9.13 -12.29
N ARG A 97 -27.14 8.61 -11.29
CA ARG A 97 -27.61 8.46 -9.90
C ARG A 97 -26.96 9.40 -8.89
N GLU A 98 -26.03 10.26 -9.31
CA GLU A 98 -25.28 11.17 -8.40
C GLU A 98 -26.20 12.08 -7.57
N LYS A 99 -27.37 12.45 -8.12
CA LYS A 99 -28.37 13.28 -7.42
C LYS A 99 -29.18 12.52 -6.38
N GLU A 100 -29.29 11.19 -6.53
CA GLU A 100 -30.05 10.32 -5.64
C GLU A 100 -29.20 9.82 -4.45
N GLY A 101 -27.88 9.84 -4.61
CA GLY A 101 -26.93 9.29 -3.63
C GLY A 101 -26.03 10.30 -2.91
N VAL A 102 -25.32 9.79 -1.91
CA VAL A 102 -24.26 10.49 -1.19
C VAL A 102 -22.92 9.86 -1.54
N THR A 103 -21.94 10.66 -1.97
CA THR A 103 -20.64 10.18 -2.45
C THR A 103 -19.53 10.65 -1.53
N LEU A 104 -18.66 9.72 -1.11
CA LEU A 104 -17.33 9.99 -0.60
C LEU A 104 -16.32 9.62 -1.70
N ASP A 105 -15.55 10.60 -2.19
CA ASP A 105 -14.56 10.41 -3.25
C ASP A 105 -13.18 10.85 -2.78
N LEU A 106 -12.32 9.87 -2.50
CA LEU A 106 -10.92 10.06 -2.09
C LEU A 106 -9.94 9.66 -3.20
N THR A 107 -10.41 9.38 -4.43
CA THR A 107 -9.54 8.97 -5.56
C THR A 107 -8.56 10.07 -5.98
N GLY A 108 -8.89 11.34 -5.69
CA GLY A 108 -8.02 12.50 -5.93
C GLY A 108 -7.23 12.97 -4.70
N GLU A 109 -7.20 12.20 -3.61
CA GLU A 109 -6.55 12.62 -2.38
C GLU A 109 -5.02 12.69 -2.55
N LYS A 110 -4.44 13.84 -2.18
CA LYS A 110 -2.99 14.02 -2.29
C LYS A 110 -2.26 13.22 -1.20
N PRO A 111 -1.02 12.74 -1.43
CA PRO A 111 -0.31 11.90 -0.46
C PRO A 111 -0.16 12.51 0.94
N TRP A 112 0.05 13.82 1.04
CA TRP A 112 0.16 14.50 2.34
C TRP A 112 -1.18 14.68 3.04
N ASP A 113 -2.27 14.89 2.28
CA ASP A 113 -3.63 14.96 2.83
C ASP A 113 -4.04 13.59 3.37
N ARG A 114 -3.77 12.52 2.61
CA ARG A 114 -3.94 11.13 3.05
C ARG A 114 -3.17 10.83 4.32
N LYS A 115 -1.88 11.20 4.37
CA LYS A 115 -1.04 11.01 5.57
C LYS A 115 -1.66 11.71 6.79
N GLY A 116 -2.06 12.98 6.67
CA GLY A 116 -2.69 13.72 7.75
C GLY A 116 -4.05 13.15 8.17
N ARG A 117 -4.82 12.59 7.23
CA ARG A 117 -6.08 11.90 7.52
C ARG A 117 -5.85 10.57 8.25
N LEU A 118 -4.91 9.76 7.80
CA LEU A 118 -4.57 8.48 8.45
C LEU A 118 -4.02 8.68 9.87
N GLN A 119 -3.21 9.71 10.11
CA GLN A 119 -2.77 10.06 11.46
C GLN A 119 -3.94 10.37 12.40
N ARG A 120 -4.91 11.16 11.93
CA ARG A 120 -6.12 11.48 12.71
C ARG A 120 -6.99 10.24 12.92
N TRP A 121 -7.14 9.40 11.90
CA TRP A 121 -7.85 8.13 11.99
C TRP A 121 -7.20 7.20 13.03
N LEU A 122 -5.88 7.02 13.01
CA LEU A 122 -5.15 6.20 13.98
C LEU A 122 -5.41 6.68 15.43
N GLN A 123 -5.35 7.99 15.66
CA GLN A 123 -5.61 8.56 16.98
C GLN A 123 -7.06 8.37 17.41
N GLN A 124 -8.00 8.52 16.49
CA GLN A 124 -9.42 8.33 16.77
C GLN A 124 -9.74 6.86 17.05
N HIS A 125 -9.21 5.93 16.25
CA HIS A 125 -9.40 4.49 16.43
C HIS A 125 -8.80 4.01 17.76
N ALA A 126 -7.60 4.48 18.12
CA ALA A 126 -7.02 4.21 19.44
C ALA A 126 -7.93 4.72 20.58
N ARG A 127 -8.55 5.89 20.42
CA ARG A 127 -9.48 6.45 21.44
C ARG A 127 -10.77 5.65 21.56
N GLU A 128 -11.30 5.14 20.44
CA GLU A 128 -12.46 4.24 20.43
C GLU A 128 -12.18 2.96 21.24
N GLU A 129 -10.92 2.50 21.25
CA GLU A 129 -10.42 1.40 22.08
C GLU A 129 -9.93 1.83 23.49
N GLY A 130 -10.26 3.06 23.91
CA GLY A 130 -9.91 3.58 25.24
C GLY A 130 -8.43 3.96 25.44
N LYS A 131 -7.67 4.11 24.35
CA LYS A 131 -6.24 4.47 24.34
C LYS A 131 -5.98 5.85 23.75
N ASN A 132 -4.89 6.50 24.17
CA ASN A 132 -4.40 7.74 23.60
C ASN A 132 -3.13 7.49 22.80
N LEU A 133 -3.21 7.54 21.48
CA LEU A 133 -2.04 7.43 20.61
C LEU A 133 -1.28 8.77 20.53
N SER A 134 0.00 8.76 20.91
CA SER A 134 0.89 9.92 20.78
C SER A 134 0.97 10.43 19.33
N ILE A 135 1.15 11.74 19.15
CA ILE A 135 1.24 12.38 17.82
C ILE A 135 2.41 11.78 17.02
N ASP A 136 3.58 11.65 17.66
CA ASP A 136 4.77 11.08 17.02
C ASP A 136 4.57 9.60 16.67
N GLY A 137 3.84 8.86 17.51
CA GLY A 137 3.47 7.47 17.25
C GLY A 137 2.54 7.33 16.03
N ALA A 138 1.51 8.16 15.95
CA ALA A 138 0.63 8.21 14.78
C ALA A 138 1.39 8.59 13.51
N ALA A 139 2.31 9.55 13.60
CA ALA A 139 3.15 9.94 12.48
C ALA A 139 4.04 8.80 12.00
N TYR A 140 4.66 8.07 12.93
CA TYR A 140 5.50 6.91 12.63
C TYR A 140 4.70 5.78 11.95
N LEU A 141 3.52 5.42 12.48
CA LEU A 141 2.66 4.40 11.88
C LEU A 141 2.16 4.81 10.48
N ALA A 142 1.78 6.07 10.29
CA ALA A 142 1.34 6.57 8.99
C ALA A 142 2.47 6.57 7.94
N GLU A 143 3.73 6.69 8.35
CA GLU A 143 4.88 6.51 7.47
C GLU A 143 5.16 5.03 7.16
N PHE A 144 4.98 4.17 8.17
CA PHE A 144 5.22 2.73 8.08
C PHE A 144 4.42 2.05 6.96
N SER A 145 3.15 2.43 6.80
CA SER A 145 2.25 1.66 5.95
C SER A 145 2.40 1.91 4.45
N HIS A 146 3.19 2.90 4.02
CA HIS A 146 3.47 3.17 2.60
C HIS A 146 2.26 3.11 1.64
N ALA A 147 1.05 3.47 2.11
CA ALA A 147 -0.24 3.39 1.41
C ALA A 147 -1.11 2.14 1.66
N ASP A 148 -0.68 1.15 2.44
CA ASP A 148 -1.43 -0.06 2.79
C ASP A 148 -2.24 0.12 4.08
N PHE A 149 -3.56 0.30 3.95
CA PHE A 149 -4.41 0.49 5.11
C PHE A 149 -4.55 -0.78 5.95
N ALA A 150 -4.55 -1.98 5.35
CA ALA A 150 -4.71 -3.23 6.07
C ALA A 150 -3.55 -3.46 7.03
N ARG A 151 -2.32 -3.25 6.55
CA ARG A 151 -1.11 -3.31 7.38
C ARG A 151 -1.13 -2.25 8.47
N LEU A 152 -1.54 -1.03 8.15
CA LEU A 152 -1.66 0.05 9.13
C LEU A 152 -2.62 -0.32 10.28
N TYR A 153 -3.80 -0.83 9.92
CA TYR A 153 -4.81 -1.28 10.86
C TYR A 153 -4.25 -2.38 11.76
N GLN A 154 -3.61 -3.39 11.17
CA GLN A 154 -3.03 -4.51 11.93
C GLN A 154 -1.95 -4.05 12.92
N GLU A 155 -1.06 -3.14 12.53
CA GLU A 155 -0.03 -2.62 13.44
C GLU A 155 -0.61 -1.77 14.57
N LEU A 156 -1.67 -1.02 14.31
CA LEU A 156 -2.38 -0.30 15.37
C LEU A 156 -3.00 -1.27 16.37
N GLU A 157 -3.72 -2.29 15.91
CA GLU A 157 -4.35 -3.32 16.75
C GLU A 157 -3.31 -4.04 17.62
N LYS A 158 -2.19 -4.47 17.03
CA LYS A 158 -1.06 -5.06 17.78
C LYS A 158 -0.55 -4.12 18.87
N THR A 159 -0.44 -2.83 18.57
CA THR A 159 0.06 -1.84 19.52
C THR A 159 -0.93 -1.59 20.66
N ILE A 160 -2.24 -1.55 20.36
CA ILE A 160 -3.30 -1.43 21.36
C ILE A 160 -3.27 -2.62 22.31
N ILE A 161 -3.17 -3.85 21.78
CA ILE A 161 -3.05 -5.07 22.58
C ILE A 161 -1.77 -5.05 23.42
N TYR A 162 -0.63 -4.69 22.83
CA TYR A 162 0.65 -4.61 23.54
C TYR A 162 0.64 -3.62 24.70
N ALA A 163 -0.09 -2.51 24.56
CA ALA A 163 -0.20 -1.51 25.61
C ALA A 163 -0.88 -2.03 26.89
N GLY A 164 -1.61 -3.15 26.84
CA GLY A 164 -2.24 -3.75 28.01
C GLY A 164 -3.14 -2.75 28.72
N ASP A 165 -2.84 -2.40 29.97
CA ASP A 165 -3.59 -1.40 30.76
C ASP A 165 -3.12 0.05 30.56
N GLU A 166 -1.98 0.27 29.88
CA GLU A 166 -1.46 1.62 29.67
C GLU A 166 -2.43 2.45 28.83
N LYS A 167 -2.81 3.64 29.32
CA LYS A 167 -3.76 4.51 28.63
C LYS A 167 -3.15 5.26 27.44
N THR A 168 -1.83 5.36 27.38
CA THR A 168 -1.14 6.16 26.35
C THR A 168 -0.16 5.29 25.59
N ILE A 169 -0.36 5.22 24.27
CA ILE A 169 0.53 4.51 23.35
C ILE A 169 1.63 5.48 22.91
N THR A 170 2.84 5.24 23.41
CA THR A 170 4.02 6.06 23.11
C THR A 170 4.74 5.59 21.84
N LEU A 171 5.54 6.48 21.23
CA LEU A 171 6.40 6.13 20.09
C LEU A 171 7.33 4.94 20.41
N LYS A 172 7.87 4.87 21.63
CA LYS A 172 8.77 3.79 22.05
C LYS A 172 8.09 2.42 22.02
N MET A 173 6.82 2.35 22.44
CA MET A 173 6.04 1.11 22.40
C MET A 173 5.82 0.65 20.95
N ILE A 174 5.44 1.60 20.09
CA ILE A 174 5.26 1.34 18.65
C ILE A 174 6.57 0.83 18.05
N GLN A 175 7.70 1.50 18.28
CA GLN A 175 8.99 1.07 17.75
C GLN A 175 9.46 -0.29 18.30
N THR A 176 8.93 -0.72 19.44
CA THR A 176 9.22 -2.04 20.01
C THR A 176 8.48 -3.15 19.25
N ILE A 177 7.25 -2.90 18.81
CA ILE A 177 6.37 -3.88 18.16
C ILE A 177 6.41 -3.76 16.64
N CYS A 178 6.24 -2.55 16.14
CA CYS A 178 6.25 -2.20 14.73
C CYS A 178 7.70 -1.93 14.32
N LYS A 179 8.38 -2.95 13.81
CA LYS A 179 9.67 -2.75 13.14
C LYS A 179 9.42 -2.27 11.73
N LEU A 180 9.78 -1.03 11.45
CA LEU A 180 9.92 -0.47 10.10
C LEU A 180 11.04 -1.20 9.37
N ASP A 181 10.80 -2.46 9.03
CA ASP A 181 11.54 -3.10 7.98
C ASP A 181 11.13 -2.35 6.72
N HIS A 182 12.02 -1.46 6.27
CA HIS A 182 11.95 -0.94 4.92
C HIS A 182 12.04 -2.14 3.99
N GLU A 183 10.89 -2.73 3.67
CA GLU A 183 10.76 -3.73 2.62
C GLU A 183 11.17 -3.03 1.34
N GLN A 184 12.41 -3.29 0.96
CA GLN A 184 12.91 -2.86 -0.32
C GLN A 184 12.10 -3.60 -1.36
N ASN A 185 11.35 -2.88 -2.18
CA ASN A 185 10.78 -3.50 -3.36
C ASN A 185 11.92 -4.07 -4.22
N GLY A 186 11.63 -5.05 -5.08
CA GLY A 186 12.67 -5.73 -5.86
C GLY A 186 13.59 -4.77 -6.62
N TRP A 187 13.06 -3.62 -7.06
CA TRP A 187 13.86 -2.56 -7.68
C TRP A 187 14.86 -1.93 -6.72
N GLN A 188 14.42 -1.43 -5.56
CA GLN A 188 15.28 -0.85 -4.53
C GLN A 188 16.34 -1.87 -4.06
N LEU A 189 15.93 -3.13 -3.90
CA LEU A 189 16.84 -4.22 -3.56
C LEU A 189 17.88 -4.43 -4.66
N SER A 190 17.48 -4.46 -5.94
CA SER A 190 18.41 -4.59 -7.07
C SER A 190 19.42 -3.44 -7.15
N GLU A 191 18.98 -2.20 -6.90
CA GLU A 191 19.86 -1.04 -6.86
C GLU A 191 20.87 -1.14 -5.70
N ALA A 192 20.40 -1.48 -4.49
CA ALA A 192 21.25 -1.64 -3.32
C ALA A 192 22.30 -2.74 -3.50
N VAL A 193 21.91 -3.87 -4.12
CA VAL A 193 22.82 -4.98 -4.42
C VAL A 193 23.88 -4.57 -5.43
N VAL A 194 23.50 -3.89 -6.52
CA VAL A 194 24.42 -3.58 -7.63
C VAL A 194 25.31 -2.37 -7.33
N TRP A 195 24.76 -1.27 -6.81
CA TRP A 195 25.51 -0.02 -6.62
C TRP A 195 25.99 0.21 -5.19
N GLY A 196 25.52 -0.60 -4.25
CA GLY A 196 25.88 -0.48 -2.84
C GLY A 196 24.82 0.23 -2.02
N GLY A 197 24.60 -0.35 -0.85
CA GLY A 197 23.52 0.01 0.06
C GLY A 197 23.22 -1.17 0.98
N LYS A 198 22.38 -0.95 1.99
CA LYS A 198 21.84 -2.03 2.80
C LYS A 198 20.83 -2.80 1.95
N ALA A 199 21.05 -4.10 1.77
CA ALA A 199 20.18 -4.97 0.99
C ALA A 199 19.47 -5.95 1.92
N HIS A 200 18.15 -5.82 2.05
CA HIS A 200 17.31 -6.67 2.89
C HIS A 200 16.50 -7.61 2.00
N LEU A 201 16.82 -8.91 2.07
CA LEU A 201 16.09 -9.93 1.32
C LEU A 201 14.78 -10.23 2.07
N GLY A 202 13.71 -9.50 1.72
CA GLY A 202 12.34 -9.84 2.15
C GLY A 202 11.78 -11.02 1.35
N GLU A 203 10.46 -11.10 1.23
CA GLU A 203 9.74 -12.10 0.43
C GLU A 203 9.78 -11.83 -1.08
N THR A 204 10.92 -11.34 -1.60
CA THR A 204 11.04 -11.04 -3.03
C THR A 204 11.24 -12.33 -3.83
N ASP A 205 10.42 -12.53 -4.87
CA ASP A 205 10.64 -13.57 -5.86
C ASP A 205 12.00 -13.37 -6.56
N LEU A 206 12.92 -14.31 -6.34
CA LEU A 206 14.28 -14.24 -6.86
C LEU A 206 14.33 -14.29 -8.39
N TYR A 207 13.35 -14.92 -9.05
CA TYR A 207 13.30 -14.94 -10.51
C TYR A 207 13.00 -13.56 -11.09
N THR A 208 12.01 -12.87 -10.52
CA THR A 208 11.72 -11.46 -10.83
C THR A 208 12.93 -10.56 -10.53
N LEU A 209 13.62 -10.79 -9.40
CA LEU A 209 14.79 -10.02 -9.01
C LEU A 209 15.97 -10.17 -9.98
N ILE A 210 16.19 -11.35 -10.58
CA ILE A 210 17.24 -11.56 -11.61
C ILE A 210 17.05 -10.58 -12.78
N GLY A 211 15.82 -10.41 -13.27
CA GLY A 211 15.52 -9.47 -14.35
C GLY A 211 15.89 -8.04 -13.97
N GLN A 212 15.57 -7.64 -12.75
CA GLN A 212 15.86 -6.30 -12.22
C GLN A 212 17.37 -6.08 -12.03
N LEU A 213 18.08 -7.04 -11.46
CA LEU A 213 19.54 -7.00 -11.29
C LEU A 213 20.27 -6.88 -12.63
N ARG A 214 19.84 -7.67 -13.62
CA ARG A 214 20.39 -7.62 -14.98
C ARG A 214 20.25 -6.23 -15.56
N TYR A 215 19.07 -5.64 -15.42
CA TYR A 215 18.81 -4.28 -15.88
C TYR A 215 19.70 -3.25 -15.18
N GLN A 216 19.86 -3.29 -13.84
CA GLN A 216 20.73 -2.32 -13.15
C GLN A 216 22.21 -2.49 -13.52
N LEU A 217 22.68 -3.73 -13.73
CA LEU A 217 24.04 -4.01 -14.20
C LEU A 217 24.27 -3.51 -15.63
N GLN A 218 23.32 -3.74 -16.54
CA GLN A 218 23.39 -3.25 -17.92
C GLN A 218 23.36 -1.72 -17.99
N LEU A 219 22.50 -1.09 -17.19
CA LEU A 219 22.43 0.37 -17.07
C LEU A 219 23.77 0.94 -16.58
N GLY A 220 24.33 0.33 -15.53
CA GLY A 220 25.64 0.72 -15.00
C GLY A 220 26.75 0.57 -16.05
N LEU A 221 26.77 -0.53 -16.80
CA LEU A 221 27.72 -0.75 -17.88
C LEU A 221 27.62 0.30 -18.98
N GLN A 222 26.39 0.65 -19.41
CA GLN A 222 26.16 1.68 -20.43
C GLN A 222 26.74 3.03 -19.97
N ILE A 223 26.41 3.44 -18.75
CA ILE A 223 26.86 4.70 -18.16
C ILE A 223 28.39 4.72 -18.00
N ALA A 224 28.98 3.65 -17.45
CA ALA A 224 30.43 3.53 -17.27
C ALA A 224 31.21 3.46 -18.60
N SER A 225 30.54 3.05 -19.69
CA SER A 225 31.10 3.04 -21.04
C SER A 225 30.87 4.35 -21.80
N GLY A 226 30.34 5.39 -21.15
CA GLY A 226 30.04 6.69 -21.77
C GLY A 226 28.83 6.71 -22.71
N LYS A 227 27.97 5.67 -22.67
CA LYS A 227 26.73 5.63 -23.46
C LYS A 227 25.58 6.23 -22.63
N GLU A 228 24.81 7.13 -23.23
CA GLU A 228 23.62 7.68 -22.58
C GLU A 228 22.42 6.71 -22.71
N PRO A 229 21.79 6.31 -21.59
CA PRO A 229 20.63 5.44 -21.63
C PRO A 229 19.37 6.22 -22.07
N SER A 230 18.72 5.79 -23.14
CA SER A 230 17.59 6.47 -23.78
C SER A 230 16.30 6.57 -22.94
N LYS A 231 16.21 5.85 -21.81
CA LYS A 231 14.98 5.73 -20.99
C LYS A 231 15.20 5.96 -19.49
N SER A 232 16.35 6.51 -19.07
CA SER A 232 16.63 6.73 -17.64
C SER A 232 16.55 8.21 -17.27
N SER A 233 16.00 8.50 -16.09
CA SER A 233 15.94 9.88 -15.60
C SER A 233 17.34 10.42 -15.25
N PRO A 234 17.59 11.74 -15.39
CA PRO A 234 18.88 12.36 -15.06
C PRO A 234 19.34 12.06 -13.63
N LYS A 235 18.41 12.14 -12.66
CA LYS A 235 18.68 11.82 -11.24
C LYS A 235 19.24 10.40 -11.06
N LYS A 236 18.75 9.45 -11.85
CA LYS A 236 19.19 8.05 -11.79
C LYS A 236 20.59 7.90 -12.39
N ILE A 237 20.87 8.57 -13.51
CA ILE A 237 22.19 8.60 -14.14
C ILE A 237 23.24 9.17 -13.17
N ASP A 238 22.92 10.28 -12.50
CA ASP A 238 23.81 10.89 -11.51
C ASP A 238 24.07 9.97 -10.31
N LYS A 239 23.05 9.24 -9.84
CA LYS A 239 23.21 8.25 -8.77
C LYS A 239 24.20 7.15 -9.16
N VAL A 240 24.11 6.65 -10.39
CA VAL A 240 25.03 5.61 -10.89
C VAL A 240 26.44 6.16 -11.06
N ARG A 241 26.60 7.37 -11.60
CA ARG A 241 27.91 8.03 -11.73
C ARG A 241 28.59 8.23 -10.37
N LYS A 242 27.81 8.59 -9.33
CA LYS A 242 28.31 8.73 -7.95
C LYS A 242 28.80 7.42 -7.33
N ALA A 243 28.37 6.26 -7.84
CA ALA A 243 28.87 4.97 -7.36
C ALA A 243 30.32 4.70 -7.82
N ASP A 244 30.79 5.43 -8.84
CA ASP A 244 32.17 5.40 -9.34
C ASP A 244 32.70 3.99 -9.65
N LEU A 245 31.84 3.15 -10.24
CA LEU A 245 32.18 1.77 -10.60
C LEU A 245 32.61 1.66 -12.06
N GLN A 246 33.70 0.94 -12.30
CA GLN A 246 34.26 0.75 -13.65
C GLN A 246 33.42 -0.20 -14.51
N ALA A 247 33.52 -0.09 -15.84
CA ALA A 247 32.82 -0.97 -16.78
C ALA A 247 33.12 -2.47 -16.53
N THR A 248 34.34 -2.81 -16.12
CA THR A 248 34.78 -4.17 -15.78
C THR A 248 33.96 -4.79 -14.64
N TYR A 249 33.60 -4.01 -13.62
CA TYR A 249 32.72 -4.44 -12.53
C TYR A 249 31.37 -4.94 -13.05
N TYR A 250 30.74 -4.17 -13.95
CA TYR A 250 29.43 -4.50 -14.47
C TYR A 250 29.47 -5.72 -15.41
N VAL A 251 30.50 -5.83 -16.26
CA VAL A 251 30.70 -7.01 -17.12
C VAL A 251 30.84 -8.28 -16.28
N GLU A 252 31.68 -8.24 -15.26
CA GLU A 252 31.89 -9.38 -14.36
C GLU A 252 30.62 -9.68 -13.54
N GLY A 253 29.91 -8.66 -13.08
CA GLY A 253 28.62 -8.81 -12.41
C GLY A 253 27.57 -9.50 -13.28
N LEU A 254 27.52 -9.18 -14.58
CA LEU A 254 26.61 -9.84 -15.53
C LEU A 254 26.98 -11.32 -15.73
N LYS A 255 28.27 -11.66 -15.81
CA LYS A 255 28.72 -13.06 -15.88
C LYS A 255 28.32 -13.83 -14.63
N GLU A 256 28.53 -13.27 -13.45
CA GLU A 256 28.15 -13.90 -12.18
C GLU A 256 26.62 -14.04 -12.05
N LEU A 257 25.85 -13.05 -12.52
CA LEU A 257 24.39 -13.13 -12.53
C LEU A 257 23.88 -14.23 -13.47
N PHE A 258 24.49 -14.38 -14.65
CA PHE A 258 24.18 -15.48 -15.57
C PHE A 258 24.48 -16.84 -14.93
N ASN A 259 25.62 -16.97 -14.26
CA ASN A 259 25.96 -18.20 -13.53
C ASN A 259 24.96 -18.51 -12.40
N LEU A 260 24.52 -17.48 -11.66
CA LEU A 260 23.47 -17.61 -10.65
C LEU A 260 22.16 -18.12 -11.28
N GLU A 261 21.72 -17.51 -12.38
CA GLU A 261 20.50 -17.90 -13.09
C GLU A 261 20.55 -19.35 -13.59
N MET A 262 21.67 -19.78 -14.16
CA MET A 262 21.87 -21.16 -14.60
C MET A 262 21.79 -22.15 -13.42
N LYS A 263 22.41 -21.83 -12.28
CA LYS A 263 22.35 -22.66 -11.07
C LYS A 263 20.93 -22.73 -10.50
N MET A 264 20.20 -21.63 -10.47
CA MET A 264 18.81 -21.60 -10.00
C MET A 264 17.90 -22.48 -10.87
N ARG A 265 18.05 -22.42 -12.20
CA ARG A 265 17.27 -23.25 -13.14
C ARG A 265 17.57 -24.74 -13.02
N SER A 266 18.78 -25.11 -12.60
CA SER A 266 19.16 -26.52 -12.41
C SER A 266 18.52 -27.19 -11.18
N ASN A 267 17.79 -26.44 -10.35
CA ASN A 267 17.00 -26.92 -9.19
C ASN A 267 17.78 -27.66 -8.08
N ILE A 268 19.12 -27.50 -8.05
CA ILE A 268 20.01 -28.29 -7.18
C ILE A 268 20.34 -27.60 -5.84
N SER A 269 19.82 -26.39 -5.54
CA SER A 269 20.32 -25.65 -4.37
C SER A 269 19.35 -24.63 -3.76
N ASN A 270 19.62 -24.31 -2.48
CA ASN A 270 18.96 -23.25 -1.73
C ASN A 270 19.18 -21.91 -2.44
N GLN A 271 18.16 -21.41 -3.12
CA GLN A 271 18.21 -20.21 -3.95
C GLN A 271 18.66 -18.98 -3.15
N LYS A 272 18.29 -18.90 -1.87
CA LYS A 272 18.71 -17.82 -0.97
C LYS A 272 20.22 -17.82 -0.76
N LEU A 273 20.81 -19.00 -0.53
CA LEU A 273 22.25 -19.15 -0.37
C LEU A 273 23.02 -18.80 -1.65
N LEU A 274 22.51 -19.23 -2.82
CA LEU A 274 23.08 -18.86 -4.10
C LEU A 274 23.07 -17.34 -4.30
N PHE A 275 21.96 -16.70 -3.95
CA PHE A 275 21.82 -15.26 -4.04
C PHE A 275 22.77 -14.52 -3.09
N ASP A 276 22.88 -14.98 -1.84
CA ASP A 276 23.82 -14.42 -0.87
C ASP A 276 25.27 -14.54 -1.36
N HIS A 277 25.62 -15.67 -1.98
CA HIS A 277 26.94 -15.86 -2.59
C HIS A 277 27.20 -14.88 -3.74
N PHE A 278 26.22 -14.69 -4.63
CA PHE A 278 26.30 -13.70 -5.71
C PHE A 278 26.50 -12.28 -5.15
N ARG A 279 25.73 -11.91 -4.13
CA ARG A 279 25.82 -10.59 -3.47
C ARG A 279 27.20 -10.39 -2.83
N ALA A 280 27.72 -11.41 -2.15
CA ALA A 280 29.05 -11.36 -1.53
C ALA A 280 30.16 -11.16 -2.59
N LYS A 281 30.07 -11.85 -3.73
CA LYS A 281 31.01 -11.67 -4.84
C LYS A 281 30.98 -10.25 -5.42
N LEU A 282 29.78 -9.69 -5.63
CA LEU A 282 29.65 -8.31 -6.10
C LEU A 282 30.24 -7.32 -5.09
N ALA A 283 29.93 -7.48 -3.80
CA ALA A 283 30.45 -6.62 -2.75
C ALA A 283 31.99 -6.68 -2.69
N ALA A 284 32.59 -7.87 -2.74
CA ALA A 284 34.04 -8.06 -2.75
C ALA A 284 34.70 -7.35 -3.94
N ARG A 285 34.12 -7.46 -5.14
CA ARG A 285 34.62 -6.77 -6.35
C ARG A 285 34.51 -5.25 -6.23
N ARG A 286 33.45 -4.75 -5.61
CA ARG A 286 33.29 -3.32 -5.34
C ARG A 286 34.40 -2.81 -4.41
N HIS A 287 34.66 -3.52 -3.32
CA HIS A 287 35.71 -3.15 -2.37
C HIS A 287 37.12 -3.18 -2.99
N ALA A 288 37.39 -4.15 -3.88
CA ALA A 288 38.67 -4.24 -4.59
C ALA A 288 38.93 -3.03 -5.50
N LEU A 289 37.89 -2.39 -6.02
CA LEU A 289 37.99 -1.19 -6.88
C LEU A 289 38.05 0.12 -6.08
N SER A 290 37.61 0.12 -4.82
CA SER A 290 37.65 1.28 -3.93
C SER A 290 38.91 1.36 -3.07
N SER A 291 39.80 0.37 -3.16
CA SER A 291 41.08 0.36 -2.45
C SER A 291 42.13 1.08 -3.32
N PRO A 292 42.80 2.14 -2.82
CA PRO A 292 43.77 2.92 -3.56
C PRO A 292 45.02 2.13 -3.96
#